data_AF-W7CEX4-F1
#
_entry.id   AF-W7CEX4-F1
#
_cell.length_a   1.000
_cell.length_b   1.000
_cell.length_c   1.000
_cell.angle_alpha   90.00
_cell.angle_beta   90.00
_cell.angle_gamma   90.00
#
_symmetry.space_group_name_H-M   'P 1'
#
loop_
_entity.id
_entity.type
_entity.pdbx_description
1 polymer ?
#
loop_
_entity_poly.entity_id
_entity_poly.type
_entity_poly.pdbx_seq_one_letter_code
_entity_poly.pdbx_strand_id
1 'polypeptide(L)'
;MEQSIVEMKKIAPKVITIGNYKGGAGKTTNAVMIGYVLSTLGIKTLVVDMDPQSNATKSLMLTRSANNEGAVPAINKTLMAGI
;
A
#
# COMPACT_ATOMS: atom_id res chain seq x y z
N MET A 1 35.71 -0.76 -25.37
CA MET A 1 35.69 -0.98 -23.91
C MET A 1 34.24 -0.99 -23.50
N GLU A 2 33.68 -2.21 -23.41
CA GLU A 2 32.29 -2.49 -23.07
C GLU A 2 31.91 -1.80 -21.75
N GLN A 3 30.87 -0.97 -21.76
CA GLN A 3 30.32 -0.43 -20.51
C GLN A 3 29.62 -1.56 -19.77
N SER A 4 30.17 -1.95 -18.62
CA SER A 4 29.61 -2.91 -17.69
C SER A 4 28.28 -2.39 -17.14
N ILE A 5 27.17 -2.86 -17.69
CA ILE A 5 25.83 -2.67 -17.14
C ILE A 5 25.76 -3.50 -15.86
N VAL A 6 25.76 -2.83 -14.71
CA VAL A 6 25.56 -3.48 -13.41
C VAL A 6 24.12 -4.01 -13.39
N GLU A 7 23.97 -5.33 -13.41
CA GLU A 7 22.67 -6.00 -13.33
C GLU A 7 22.06 -5.73 -11.95
N MET A 8 21.09 -4.80 -11.88
CA MET A 8 20.35 -4.56 -10.65
C MET A 8 19.52 -5.79 -10.30
N LYS A 9 19.95 -6.54 -9.30
CA LYS A 9 19.21 -7.69 -8.77
C LYS A 9 17.80 -7.23 -8.37
N LYS A 10 16.79 -7.74 -9.09
CA LYS A 10 15.39 -7.39 -8.86
C LYS A 10 14.94 -8.01 -7.53
N ILE A 11 14.98 -7.22 -6.45
CA ILE A 11 14.50 -7.66 -5.14
C ILE A 11 12.98 -7.71 -5.20
N ALA A 12 12.41 -8.91 -5.09
CA ALA A 12 10.95 -9.06 -4.98
C ALA A 12 10.48 -8.50 -3.62
N PRO A 13 9.38 -7.73 -3.57
CA PRO A 13 8.85 -7.22 -2.32
C PRO A 13 8.35 -8.38 -1.44
N LYS A 14 8.48 -8.24 -0.11
CA LYS A 14 7.85 -9.16 0.83
C LYS A 14 6.34 -8.87 0.87
N VAL A 15 5.52 -9.87 0.56
CA VAL A 15 4.06 -9.78 0.60
C VAL A 15 3.56 -10.29 1.96
N ILE A 16 2.71 -9.50 2.62
CA ILE A 16 2.05 -9.85 3.88
C ILE A 16 0.55 -9.74 3.65
N THR A 17 -0.19 -10.83 3.88
CA THR A 17 -1.65 -10.88 3.72
C THR A 17 -2.31 -11.01 5.08
N ILE A 18 -3.30 -10.16 5.36
CA ILE A 18 -4.09 -10.21 6.59
C ILE A 18 -5.49 -10.73 6.27
N GLY A 19 -5.72 -12.01 6.56
CA GLY A 19 -6.98 -12.70 6.30
C GLY A 19 -7.70 -13.11 7.57
N ASN A 20 -9.03 -12.95 7.60
CA ASN A 20 -9.94 -13.51 8.61
C ASN A 20 -11.39 -13.45 8.08
N TYR A 21 -12.15 -14.55 8.22
CA TYR A 21 -13.56 -14.64 7.77
C TYR A 21 -14.56 -14.04 8.78
N LYS A 22 -14.10 -13.20 9.72
CA LYS A 22 -14.94 -12.54 10.73
C LYS A 22 -14.90 -11.01 10.62
N GLY A 23 -16.06 -10.37 10.73
CA GLY A 23 -16.18 -8.92 10.90
C GLY A 23 -15.57 -8.46 12.23
N GLY A 24 -14.94 -7.27 12.26
CA GLY A 24 -14.37 -6.71 13.50
C GLY A 24 -13.11 -7.40 14.03
N ALA A 25 -12.47 -8.29 13.26
CA ALA A 25 -11.26 -9.01 13.70
C ALA A 25 -9.94 -8.20 13.55
N GLY A 26 -10.02 -6.88 13.37
CA GLY A 26 -8.85 -6.01 13.26
C GLY A 26 -8.07 -6.08 11.94
N LYS A 27 -8.59 -6.72 10.89
CA LYS A 27 -7.89 -6.89 9.59
C LYS A 27 -7.40 -5.56 8.99
N THR A 28 -8.32 -4.63 8.79
CA THR A 28 -8.05 -3.31 8.21
C THR A 28 -7.09 -2.52 9.11
N THR A 29 -7.36 -2.51 10.41
CA THR A 29 -6.53 -1.79 11.40
C THR A 29 -5.09 -2.28 11.37
N ASN A 30 -4.90 -3.60 11.41
CA ASN A 30 -3.56 -4.19 11.36
C ASN A 30 -2.86 -3.91 10.03
N ALA A 31 -3.58 -3.99 8.89
CA ALA A 31 -3.00 -3.72 7.57
C ALA A 31 -2.49 -2.28 7.45
N VAL A 32 -3.30 -1.32 7.91
CA VAL A 32 -2.94 0.11 7.90
C VAL A 32 -1.80 0.39 8.88
N MET A 33 -1.86 -0.15 10.11
CA MET A 33 -0.86 0.14 11.13
C MET A 33 0.50 -0.48 10.83
N ILE A 34 0.54 -1.72 10.32
CA ILE A 34 1.77 -2.34 9.84
C ILE A 34 2.35 -1.52 8.68
N GLY A 35 1.50 -1.10 7.73
CA GLY A 35 1.91 -0.25 6.62
C GLY A 35 2.54 1.06 7.08
N TYR A 36 1.90 1.73 8.06
CA TYR A 36 2.39 2.95 8.68
C TYR A 36 3.75 2.74 9.36
N VAL A 37 3.88 1.75 10.26
CA VAL A 37 5.14 1.49 10.98
C VAL A 37 6.28 1.16 10.01
N LEU A 38 6.05 0.31 9.01
CA LEU A 38 7.08 0.01 8.00
C LEU A 38 7.51 1.26 7.22
N SER A 39 6.57 2.13 6.87
CA SER A 39 6.89 3.41 6.21
C SER A 39 7.71 4.35 7.11
N THR A 40 7.42 4.41 8.42
CA THR A 40 8.20 5.22 9.38
C THR A 40 9.62 4.70 9.59
N LEU A 41 9.84 3.40 9.34
CA LEU A 41 11.17 2.79 9.36
C LEU A 41 11.93 2.96 8.02
N GLY A 42 11.40 3.74 7.08
CA GLY A 42 12.02 3.99 5.77
C GLY A 42 11.83 2.85 4.76
N ILE A 43 10.99 1.86 5.06
CA ILE A 43 10.73 0.73 4.15
C ILE A 43 9.67 1.16 3.14
N LYS A 44 9.99 1.02 1.84
CA LYS A 44 9.03 1.27 0.76
C LYS A 44 7.87 0.28 0.88
N THR A 45 6.71 0.82 1.25
CA THR A 45 5.55 0.01 1.66
C THR A 45 4.35 0.32 0.77
N LEU A 46 3.61 -0.72 0.37
CA LEU A 46 2.37 -0.62 -0.38
C LEU A 46 1.27 -1.32 0.42
N VAL A 47 0.19 -0.60 0.74
CA VAL A 47 -1.02 -1.18 1.31
C VAL A 47 -2.03 -1.41 0.19
N VAL A 48 -2.56 -2.62 0.11
CA VAL A 48 -3.60 -3.01 -0.86
C VAL A 48 -4.88 -3.29 -0.10
N ASP A 49 -5.97 -2.60 -0.45
CA ASP A 49 -7.30 -2.84 0.11
C ASP A 49 -8.08 -3.79 -0.81
N MET A 50 -8.47 -4.95 -0.27
CA MET A 50 -9.28 -5.95 -0.96
C MET A 50 -10.67 -6.14 -0.31
N ASP A 51 -11.00 -5.32 0.69
CA ASP A 51 -12.31 -5.35 1.33
C ASP A 51 -13.28 -4.45 0.53
N PRO A 52 -14.45 -4.96 0.08
CA PRO A 52 -15.47 -4.14 -0.59
C PRO A 52 -15.85 -2.86 0.18
N GLN A 53 -15.75 -2.87 1.51
CA GLN A 53 -16.05 -1.69 2.34
C GLN A 53 -15.00 -0.56 2.22
N SER A 54 -13.84 -0.86 1.65
CA SER A 54 -12.76 0.08 1.35
C SER A 54 -12.29 0.88 2.58
N ASN A 55 -12.32 0.26 3.75
CA ASN A 55 -12.02 0.95 5.01
C ASN A 55 -10.53 1.35 5.10
N ALA A 56 -9.60 0.56 4.55
CA ALA A 56 -8.18 0.94 4.56
C ALA A 56 -7.94 2.12 3.64
N THR A 57 -8.53 2.10 2.44
CA THR A 57 -8.45 3.21 1.48
C THR A 57 -8.96 4.52 2.09
N LYS A 58 -10.13 4.50 2.74
CA LYS A 58 -10.71 5.69 3.38
C LYS A 58 -9.79 6.25 4.46
N SER A 59 -9.30 5.40 5.37
CA SER A 59 -8.38 5.81 6.43
C SER A 59 -7.10 6.45 5.88
N LEU A 60 -6.48 5.83 4.87
CA LEU A 60 -5.24 6.35 4.26
C LEU A 60 -5.47 7.65 3.48
N MET A 61 -6.62 7.82 2.83
CA MET A 61 -6.97 9.09 2.17
C MET A 61 -7.11 10.23 3.17
N LEU A 62 -7.75 10.00 4.32
CA LEU A 62 -7.87 11.01 5.37
C LEU A 62 -6.49 11.42 5.92
N THR A 63 -5.61 10.45 6.18
CA THR A 63 -4.23 10.73 6.60
C THR A 63 -3.48 11.56 5.56
N ARG A 64 -3.65 11.28 4.27
CA ARG A 64 -3.04 12.06 3.21
C ARG A 64 -3.55 13.51 3.21
N SER A 65 -4.86 13.72 3.27
CA SER A 65 -5.48 15.05 3.27
C SER A 65 -5.01 15.91 4.45
N ALA A 66 -4.75 15.30 5.60
CA ALA A 66 -4.21 16.00 6.77
C ALA A 66 -2.72 16.40 6.62
N ASN A 67 -1.97 15.75 5.73
CA ASN A 67 -0.52 15.94 5.60
C ASN A 67 -0.09 16.73 4.35
N ASN A 68 -1.01 17.11 3.46
CA ASN A 68 -0.71 17.94 2.28
C ASN A 68 -1.90 18.84 1.93
N GLU A 69 -1.75 20.15 2.11
CA GLU A 69 -2.62 21.15 1.48
C GLU A 69 -2.40 21.10 -0.06
N GLY A 70 -3.32 20.49 -0.80
CA GLY A 70 -3.45 20.73 -2.25
C GLY A 70 -2.98 19.63 -3.24
N ALA A 71 -2.51 18.47 -2.82
CA ALA A 71 -2.07 17.42 -3.76
C ALA A 71 -2.94 16.15 -3.73
N VAL A 72 -4.00 16.14 -4.54
CA VAL A 72 -4.72 14.92 -4.95
C VAL A 72 -4.23 14.51 -6.36
N PRO A 73 -3.25 13.62 -6.52
CA PRO A 73 -3.15 12.78 -7.69
C PRO A 73 -4.36 11.86 -7.66
N ALA A 74 -5.37 12.23 -8.45
CA ALA A 74 -6.38 11.30 -8.90
C ALA A 74 -5.65 10.19 -9.69
N ILE A 75 -5.81 8.94 -9.26
CA ILE A 75 -5.42 7.81 -10.10
C ILE A 75 -6.47 7.71 -11.20
N ASN A 76 -6.27 8.46 -12.29
CA ASN A 76 -7.21 8.57 -13.43
C ASN A 76 -7.30 7.30 -14.29
N LYS A 77 -6.54 6.25 -13.96
CA LYS A 77 -6.67 4.91 -14.57
C LYS A 77 -6.74 3.88 -13.46
N THR A 78 -7.95 3.44 -13.13
CA THR A 78 -8.16 2.20 -12.40
C THR A 78 -7.41 1.08 -13.12
N LEU A 79 -6.41 0.47 -12.45
CA LEU A 79 -5.88 -0.83 -12.85
C LEU A 79 -6.94 -1.89 -12.50
N MET A 80 -7.99 -1.97 -13.30
CA MET A 80 -8.87 -3.13 -13.32
C MET A 80 -8.12 -4.22 -14.09
N ALA A 81 -7.31 -5.00 -13.38
CA ALA A 81 -6.91 -6.33 -13.82
C ALA A 81 -7.60 -7.32 -12.86
N GLY A 82 -8.90 -7.49 -13.07
CA GLY A 82 -9.63 -8.64 -12.58
C GLY A 82 -9.70 -9.67 -13.71
N ILE A 83 -9.30 -10.90 -13.40
CA ILE A 83 -9.83 -12.09 -14.08
C ILE A 83 -11.12 -12.46 -13.37
#